data_AF-A0A258L7N5-F1
#
_entry.id   AF-A0A258L7N5-F1
#
_cell.length_a   1.000
_cell.length_b   1.000
_cell.length_c   1.000
_cell.angle_alpha   90.00
_cell.angle_beta   90.00
_cell.angle_gamma   90.00
#
_symmetry.space_group_name_H-M   'P 1'
#
loop_
_entity.id
_entity.type
_entity.pdbx_description
1 polymer ?
#
loop_
_entity_poly.entity_id
_entity_poly.type
_entity_poly.pdbx_seq_one_letter_code
_entity_poly.pdbx_strand_id
1 'polypeptide(L)'
;DETKYGLARELARMNLTLNTYTQWYWKTDLHNLFHFLRLRADAHAQYEIRVYAEAMLETVKAWVPLSFGAFSDYRLGAVTFSAKMLDILKRMLAGEQVDQSASGLSKREWNEMMASLGR
;
A
#
# COMPACT_ATOMS: atom_id res chain seq x y z
N ASP A 1 39.46 30.42 -0.62
CA ASP A 1 40.64 29.63 -1.01
C ASP A 1 40.72 29.44 -2.50
N GLU A 2 41.54 30.27 -3.15
CA GLU A 2 41.93 30.09 -4.56
C GLU A 2 42.79 28.83 -4.78
N THR A 3 43.13 28.11 -3.70
CA THR A 3 43.90 26.86 -3.68
C THR A 3 43.05 25.59 -3.61
N LYS A 4 41.72 25.68 -3.54
CA LYS A 4 40.84 24.50 -3.56
C LYS A 4 40.37 24.22 -4.99
N TYR A 5 40.69 23.05 -5.53
CA TYR A 5 40.03 22.52 -6.72
C TYR A 5 38.53 22.40 -6.43
N GLY A 6 37.74 23.34 -6.93
CA GLY A 6 36.30 23.36 -6.73
C GLY A 6 35.63 22.29 -7.58
N LEU A 7 35.07 21.25 -6.95
CA LEU A 7 34.20 20.30 -7.63
C LEU A 7 32.82 20.94 -7.86
N ALA A 8 32.24 20.75 -9.06
CA ALA A 8 30.88 21.21 -9.35
C ALA A 8 29.87 20.57 -8.38
N ARG A 9 28.86 21.34 -7.95
CA ARG A 9 27.85 20.88 -6.96
C ARG A 9 27.11 19.62 -7.40
N GLU A 10 26.87 19.47 -8.69
CA GLU A 10 26.21 18.29 -9.29
C GLU A 10 27.02 17.00 -9.20
N LEU A 11 28.36 17.11 -9.22
CA LEU A 11 29.26 15.98 -9.02
C LEU A 11 29.44 15.69 -7.52
N ALA A 12 29.53 16.74 -6.71
CA ALA A 12 29.68 16.61 -5.26
C ALA A 12 28.48 15.91 -4.60
N ARG A 13 27.25 16.17 -5.08
CA ARG A 13 26.01 15.61 -4.47
C ARG A 13 25.87 14.10 -4.64
N MET A 14 26.63 13.45 -5.53
CA MET A 14 26.61 11.99 -5.70
C MET A 14 27.06 11.24 -4.44
N ASN A 15 27.84 11.89 -3.58
CA ASN A 15 28.32 11.32 -2.32
C ASN A 15 27.32 11.52 -1.16
N LEU A 16 26.20 12.20 -1.37
CA LEU A 16 25.16 12.33 -0.37
C LEU A 16 24.37 11.02 -0.26
N THR A 17 24.04 10.62 0.96
CA THR A 17 23.26 9.42 1.25
C THR A 17 21.77 9.64 0.96
N LEU A 18 21.02 8.54 0.76
CA LEU A 18 19.60 8.56 0.37
C LEU A 18 18.65 9.18 1.42
N ASN A 19 19.10 9.37 2.66
CA ASN A 19 18.34 10.04 3.72
C ASN A 19 18.40 11.58 3.64
N THR A 20 19.03 12.13 2.60
CA THR A 20 19.07 13.58 2.38
C THR A 20 17.66 14.09 2.07
N TYR A 21 17.14 15.00 2.89
CA TYR A 21 15.84 15.61 2.67
C TYR A 21 15.81 16.42 1.38
N THR A 22 14.68 16.35 0.70
CA THR A 22 14.39 17.15 -0.48
C THR A 22 12.93 17.61 -0.44
N GLN A 23 12.60 18.59 -1.27
CA GLN A 23 11.27 19.16 -1.38
C GLN A 23 10.86 19.13 -2.86
N TRP A 24 9.58 18.85 -3.11
CA TRP A 24 9.03 18.89 -4.45
C TRP A 24 7.56 19.29 -4.39
N TYR A 25 7.07 19.88 -5.49
CA TYR A 25 5.64 20.06 -5.69
C TYR A 25 5.06 18.80 -6.32
N TRP A 26 3.99 18.29 -5.73
CA TRP A 26 3.26 17.15 -6.26
C TRP A 26 1.80 17.53 -6.53
N LYS A 27 1.34 17.26 -7.74
CA LYS A 27 -0.05 17.47 -8.17
C LYS A 27 -0.54 16.16 -8.78
N THR A 28 -1.72 15.72 -8.35
CA THR A 28 -2.43 14.57 -8.89
C THR A 28 -3.94 14.77 -8.73
N ASP A 29 -4.75 14.06 -9.50
CA ASP A 29 -6.20 14.01 -9.29
C ASP A 29 -6.56 13.07 -8.13
N LEU A 30 -7.81 13.16 -7.67
CA LEU A 30 -8.27 12.42 -6.49
C LEU A 30 -8.30 10.90 -6.71
N HIS A 31 -8.57 10.42 -7.93
CA HIS A 31 -8.62 8.98 -8.21
C HIS A 31 -7.23 8.35 -8.10
N ASN A 32 -6.24 8.98 -8.72
CA ASN A 32 -4.85 8.53 -8.64
C ASN A 32 -4.25 8.72 -7.24
N LEU A 33 -4.66 9.77 -6.53
CA LEU A 33 -4.29 9.94 -5.12
C LEU A 33 -4.80 8.78 -4.26
N PHE A 34 -6.07 8.40 -4.39
CA PHE A 34 -6.61 7.26 -3.64
C PHE A 34 -5.90 5.95 -3.99
N HIS A 35 -5.53 5.74 -5.26
CA HIS A 35 -4.73 4.58 -5.63
C HIS A 35 -3.35 4.60 -4.96
N PHE A 36 -2.66 5.73 -4.98
CA PHE A 36 -1.37 5.90 -4.30
C PHE A 36 -1.49 5.63 -2.79
N LEU A 37 -2.48 6.24 -2.12
CA LEU A 37 -2.69 6.09 -0.69
C LEU A 37 -3.02 4.64 -0.32
N ARG A 38 -3.80 3.92 -1.13
CA ARG A 38 -4.04 2.48 -0.91
C ARG A 38 -2.75 1.67 -0.90
N LEU A 39 -1.82 1.95 -1.82
CA LEU A 39 -0.55 1.23 -1.93
C LEU A 39 0.46 1.65 -0.86
N ARG A 40 0.42 2.91 -0.42
CA ARG A 40 1.43 3.48 0.49
C ARG A 40 1.02 3.51 1.93
N ALA A 41 -0.26 3.41 2.27
CA ALA A 41 -0.72 3.22 3.64
C ALA A 41 -0.72 1.73 4.07
N ASP A 42 -0.46 0.81 3.14
CA ASP A 42 -0.42 -0.63 3.41
C ASP A 42 0.77 -1.01 4.30
N ALA A 43 0.60 -1.98 5.21
CA ALA A 43 1.64 -2.42 6.13
C ALA A 43 2.90 -2.98 5.44
N HIS A 44 2.78 -3.50 4.23
CA HIS A 44 3.90 -3.98 3.42
C HIS A 44 4.75 -2.84 2.82
N ALA A 45 4.23 -1.61 2.80
CA ALA A 45 5.01 -0.46 2.39
C ALA A 45 6.02 -0.05 3.47
N GLN A 46 7.15 0.51 3.02
CA GLN A 46 8.21 1.00 3.89
C GLN A 46 7.67 2.06 4.86
N TYR A 47 8.06 1.99 6.13
CA TYR A 47 7.50 2.81 7.21
C TYR A 47 7.49 4.31 6.88
N GLU A 48 8.60 4.86 6.37
CA GLU A 48 8.74 6.29 6.10
C GLU A 48 7.66 6.78 5.13
N ILE A 49 7.37 6.05 4.04
CA ILE A 49 6.33 6.48 3.08
C ILE A 49 4.92 6.25 3.61
N ARG A 50 4.72 5.30 4.53
CA ARG A 50 3.42 5.14 5.20
C ARG A 50 3.08 6.35 6.05
N VAL A 51 4.03 6.89 6.80
CA VAL A 51 3.82 8.10 7.62
C VAL A 51 3.38 9.29 6.75
N TYR A 52 3.98 9.46 5.56
CA TYR A 52 3.52 10.46 4.60
C TYR A 52 2.09 10.17 4.09
N ALA A 53 1.78 8.91 3.76
CA ALA A 53 0.45 8.52 3.29
C ALA A 53 -0.63 8.72 4.37
N GLU A 54 -0.33 8.40 5.63
CA GLU A 54 -1.21 8.60 6.79
C GLU A 54 -1.54 10.09 6.98
N ALA A 55 -0.53 10.97 6.93
CA ALA A 55 -0.76 12.42 7.00
C ALA A 55 -1.60 12.95 5.83
N MET A 56 -1.39 12.41 4.62
CA MET A 56 -2.20 12.75 3.45
C MET A 56 -3.64 12.24 3.59
N LEU A 57 -3.86 11.06 4.16
CA LEU A 57 -5.21 10.51 4.41
C LEU A 57 -6.03 11.42 5.32
N GLU A 58 -5.44 11.96 6.39
CA GLU A 58 -6.12 12.92 7.27
C GLU A 58 -6.53 14.19 6.52
N THR A 59 -5.66 14.67 5.62
CA THR A 59 -6.00 15.81 4.75
C THR A 59 -7.17 15.49 3.83
N VAL A 60 -7.13 14.35 3.13
CA VAL A 60 -8.20 13.94 2.20
C VAL A 60 -9.52 13.72 2.92
N LYS A 61 -9.49 13.13 4.11
CA LYS A 61 -10.66 12.93 4.98
C LYS A 61 -11.32 14.26 5.37
N ALA A 62 -10.52 15.27 5.68
CA ALA A 62 -11.03 16.60 6.03
C ALA A 62 -11.65 17.33 4.83
N TRP A 63 -11.03 17.25 3.64
CA TRP A 63 -11.45 18.03 2.46
C TRP A 63 -12.56 17.37 1.64
N VAL A 64 -12.55 16.04 1.48
CA VAL A 64 -13.50 15.29 0.65
C VAL A 64 -14.09 14.09 1.39
N PRO A 65 -14.81 14.31 2.52
CA PRO A 65 -15.22 13.26 3.45
C PRO A 65 -16.11 12.18 2.81
N LEU A 66 -17.01 12.55 1.88
CA LEU A 66 -17.90 11.59 1.22
C LEU A 66 -17.11 10.61 0.32
N SER A 67 -16.17 11.14 -0.47
CA SER A 67 -15.30 10.33 -1.32
C SER A 67 -14.34 9.49 -0.48
N PHE A 68 -13.83 10.06 0.62
CA PHE A 68 -12.99 9.33 1.56
C PHE A 68 -13.73 8.15 2.20
N GLY A 69 -14.97 8.35 2.65
CA GLY A 69 -15.79 7.27 3.20
C GLY A 69 -15.95 6.10 2.22
N ALA A 70 -16.34 6.39 0.98
CA ALA A 70 -16.44 5.36 -0.07
C ALA A 70 -15.09 4.70 -0.37
N PHE A 71 -13.99 5.46 -0.34
CA PHE A 71 -12.65 4.90 -0.50
C PHE A 71 -12.27 3.96 0.66
N SER A 72 -12.52 4.36 1.90
CA SER A 72 -12.25 3.54 3.09
C SER A 72 -13.01 2.22 3.05
N ASP A 73 -14.31 2.28 2.76
CA ASP A 73 -15.20 1.11 2.78
C ASP A 73 -14.91 0.14 1.64
N TYR A 74 -14.77 0.64 0.41
CA TYR A 74 -14.73 -0.21 -0.79
C TYR A 74 -13.32 -0.45 -1.34
N ARG A 75 -12.30 0.26 -0.84
CA ARG A 75 -10.93 0.17 -1.41
C ARG A 75 -9.86 -0.08 -0.36
N LEU A 76 -9.85 0.67 0.74
CA LEU A 76 -8.81 0.55 1.77
C LEU A 76 -9.02 -0.70 2.62
N GLY A 77 -10.24 -0.95 3.10
CA GLY A 77 -10.61 -2.14 3.87
C GLY A 77 -11.00 -3.36 3.02
N ALA A 78 -10.98 -3.24 1.69
CA ALA A 78 -11.46 -4.29 0.81
C ALA A 78 -10.41 -5.39 0.58
N VAL A 79 -10.83 -6.64 0.77
CA VAL A 79 -10.05 -7.83 0.39
C VAL A 79 -10.54 -8.34 -0.97
N THR A 80 -9.60 -8.79 -1.81
CA THR A 80 -9.91 -9.39 -3.11
C THR A 80 -9.63 -10.90 -3.06
N PHE A 81 -10.61 -11.71 -3.44
CA PHE A 81 -10.43 -13.16 -3.61
C PHE A 81 -10.33 -13.54 -5.08
N SER A 82 -9.41 -14.46 -5.38
CA SER A 82 -9.36 -15.12 -6.68
C SER A 82 -10.58 -16.02 -6.88
N ALA A 83 -10.85 -16.42 -8.12
CA ALA A 83 -11.97 -17.33 -8.42
C ALA A 83 -11.91 -18.64 -7.60
N LYS A 84 -10.71 -19.19 -7.39
CA LYS A 84 -10.50 -20.39 -6.57
C LYS A 84 -10.77 -20.13 -5.08
N MET A 85 -10.27 -19.01 -4.55
CA MET A 85 -10.54 -18.62 -3.16
C MET A 85 -12.03 -18.45 -2.91
N LEU A 86 -12.76 -17.88 -3.88
CA LEU A 86 -14.21 -17.71 -3.78
C LEU A 86 -14.96 -19.05 -3.79
N ASP A 87 -14.52 -20.03 -4.58
CA ASP A 87 -15.09 -21.37 -4.58
C ASP A 87 -14.90 -22.08 -3.23
N ILE A 88 -13.68 -22.02 -2.70
CA ILE A 88 -13.35 -22.55 -1.38
C ILE A 88 -14.21 -21.88 -0.30
N LEU A 89 -14.36 -20.55 -0.35
CA LEU A 89 -15.19 -19.83 0.61
C LEU A 89 -16.64 -20.33 0.58
N LYS A 90 -17.21 -20.58 -0.61
CA LYS A 90 -18.57 -21.13 -0.74
C LYS A 90 -18.68 -22.52 -0.12
N ARG A 91 -17.69 -23.40 -0.35
CA ARG A 91 -17.64 -24.75 0.23
C ARG A 91 -17.53 -24.70 1.76
N MET A 92 -16.67 -23.83 2.28
CA MET A 92 -16.53 -23.60 3.74
C MET A 92 -17.84 -23.09 4.35
N LEU A 93 -18.54 -22.17 3.68
CA LEU A 93 -19.85 -21.67 4.12
C LEU A 93 -20.95 -22.75 4.07
N ALA A 94 -20.83 -23.72 3.17
CA ALA A 94 -21.70 -24.90 3.12
C ALA A 94 -21.40 -25.94 4.23
N GLY A 95 -20.38 -25.70 5.07
CA GLY A 95 -19.98 -26.57 6.17
C GLY A 95 -18.97 -27.65 5.79
N GLU A 96 -18.42 -27.62 4.57
CA GLU A 96 -17.35 -28.53 4.18
C GLU A 96 -16.04 -28.18 4.90
N GLN A 97 -15.36 -29.20 5.42
CA GLN A 97 -13.99 -29.05 5.91
C GLN A 97 -13.04 -29.07 4.71
N VAL A 98 -12.53 -27.90 4.34
CA VAL A 98 -11.54 -27.76 3.28
C VAL A 98 -10.18 -27.49 3.92
N ASP A 99 -9.24 -28.38 3.65
CA ASP A 99 -7.84 -28.29 4.02
C ASP A 99 -7.00 -27.74 2.86
N GLN A 100 -5.79 -27.24 3.17
CA GLN A 100 -4.92 -26.63 2.17
C GLN A 100 -4.60 -27.58 1.00
N SER A 101 -4.44 -28.88 1.26
CA SER A 101 -4.23 -29.92 0.24
C SER A 101 -5.41 -30.05 -0.71
N ALA A 102 -6.65 -30.02 -0.21
CA ALA A 102 -7.87 -30.15 -1.00
C ALA A 102 -8.32 -28.83 -1.68
N SER A 103 -7.67 -27.72 -1.36
CA SER A 103 -8.01 -26.38 -1.87
C SER A 103 -7.51 -26.11 -3.29
N GLY A 104 -6.41 -26.74 -3.72
CA GLY A 104 -5.74 -26.42 -4.98
C GLY A 104 -5.11 -25.00 -5.02
N LEU A 105 -4.98 -24.33 -3.87
CA LEU A 105 -4.24 -23.09 -3.69
C LEU A 105 -2.78 -23.37 -3.31
N SER A 106 -1.89 -22.45 -3.72
CA SER A 106 -0.53 -22.44 -3.16
C SER A 106 -0.58 -22.15 -1.66
N LYS A 107 0.46 -22.56 -0.93
CA LYS A 107 0.56 -22.31 0.53
C LYS A 107 0.43 -20.81 0.86
N ARG A 108 0.98 -19.95 0.00
CA ARG A 108 0.92 -18.49 0.16
C ARG A 108 -0.51 -17.97 0.01
N GLU A 109 -1.19 -18.34 -1.08
CA GLU A 109 -2.58 -17.92 -1.33
C GLU A 109 -3.53 -18.43 -0.23
N TRP A 110 -3.33 -19.68 0.22
CA TRP A 110 -4.10 -20.23 1.35
C TRP A 110 -3.93 -19.38 2.60
N ASN A 111 -2.69 -19.04 2.96
CA ASN A 111 -2.42 -18.22 4.14
C ASN A 111 -2.99 -16.80 4.01
N GLU A 112 -2.88 -16.17 2.83
CA GLU A 112 -3.46 -14.85 2.55
C GLU A 112 -4.98 -14.87 2.69
N MET A 113 -5.64 -15.92 2.16
CA MET A 113 -7.09 -16.11 2.29
C MET A 113 -7.52 -16.32 3.74
N MET A 114 -6.86 -17.22 4.47
CA MET A 114 -7.20 -17.52 5.87
C MET A 114 -6.96 -16.32 6.79
N ALA A 115 -5.85 -15.61 6.61
CA ALA A 115 -5.57 -14.37 7.32
C ALA A 115 -6.66 -13.32 7.07
N SER A 116 -7.14 -13.21 5.82
CA SER A 116 -8.24 -12.29 5.48
C SER A 116 -9.58 -12.68 6.11
N LEU A 117 -9.78 -13.96 6.42
CA LEU A 117 -10.96 -14.47 7.14
C LEU A 117 -10.79 -14.45 8.67
N GLY A 118 -9.64 -14.00 9.17
CA GLY A 118 -9.32 -14.01 10.61
C GLY A 118 -9.15 -15.41 11.20
N ARG A 119 -8.67 -16.37 10.39
CA ARG A 119 -8.46 -17.78 10.76
C ARG A 119 -7.02 -18.22 10.57
#